data_AF-A0A645HPD0-F1
#
_entry.id   AF-A0A645HPD0-F1
#
_cell.length_a   1.000
_cell.length_b   1.000
_cell.length_c   1.000
_cell.angle_alpha   90.00
_cell.angle_beta   90.00
_cell.angle_gamma   90.00
#
_symmetry.space_group_name_H-M   'P 1'
#
loop_
_entity.id
_entity.type
_entity.pdbx_description
1 polymer ?
#
loop_
_entity_poly.entity_id
_entity_poly.type
_entity_poly.pdbx_seq_one_letter_code
_entity_poly.pdbx_strand_id
1 'polypeptide(L)'
;MENAGLLERRADENDQRISRVYFTDKGKEAYEKVHELMKVIEGECFENFTIEEKILLKRLLMQVKNNLEDKVGTGNSHCMGKHENEDS
;
A
#
# COMPACT_ATOMS: atom_id res chain seq x y z
N MET A 1 -0.73 -15.90 -3.31
CA MET A 1 0.02 -15.00 -4.21
C MET A 1 1.37 -15.61 -4.62
N GLU A 2 2.07 -16.34 -3.74
CA GLU A 2 3.27 -17.12 -4.11
C GLU A 2 3.01 -18.20 -5.16
N ASN A 3 1.99 -19.04 -4.98
CA ASN A 3 1.64 -20.07 -5.98
C ASN A 3 1.23 -19.48 -7.35
N ALA A 4 0.83 -18.21 -7.39
CA ALA A 4 0.53 -17.50 -8.63
C ALA A 4 1.79 -16.89 -9.28
N GLY A 5 2.94 -17.01 -8.62
CA GLY A 5 4.22 -16.43 -9.03
C GLY A 5 4.24 -14.92 -8.99
N LEU A 6 3.45 -14.28 -8.11
CA LEU A 6 3.44 -12.82 -7.96
C LEU A 6 4.38 -12.37 -6.85
N LEU A 7 4.46 -13.17 -5.78
CA LEU A 7 5.32 -12.91 -4.64
C LEU A 7 6.32 -14.05 -4.47
N GLU A 8 7.47 -13.73 -3.88
CA GLU A 8 8.45 -14.69 -3.40
C GLU A 8 8.74 -14.45 -1.92
N ARG A 9 9.01 -15.53 -1.18
CA ARG A 9 9.43 -15.48 0.22
C ARG A 9 10.90 -15.82 0.33
N ARG A 10 11.63 -15.00 1.08
CA ARG A 10 13.04 -15.24 1.43
C ARG A 10 13.18 -15.19 2.95
N ALA A 11 14.00 -16.07 3.52
CA ALA A 11 14.33 -15.99 4.94
C ALA A 11 15.21 -14.76 5.17
N ASP A 12 15.03 -14.08 6.30
CA ASP A 12 15.88 -12.95 6.67
C ASP A 12 17.29 -13.41 7.02
N GLU A 13 18.30 -12.69 6.53
CA GLU A 13 19.71 -13.04 6.70
C GLU A 13 20.15 -13.02 8.18
N ASN A 14 19.49 -12.20 9.01
CA ASN A 14 19.84 -12.01 10.42
C ASN A 14 18.97 -12.84 11.38
N ASP A 15 17.71 -13.13 11.01
CA ASP A 15 16.81 -14.01 11.79
C ASP A 15 15.97 -14.91 10.89
N GLN A 16 16.34 -16.18 10.81
CA GLN A 16 15.65 -17.19 10.00
C GLN A 16 14.20 -17.47 10.44
N ARG A 17 13.74 -16.94 11.58
CA ARG A 17 12.33 -16.98 11.98
C ARG A 17 11.49 -15.93 11.26
N ILE A 18 12.13 -14.95 10.63
CA ILE A 18 11.49 -13.90 9.85
C ILE A 18 11.56 -14.28 8.37
N SER A 19 10.40 -14.27 7.71
CA SER A 19 10.31 -14.41 6.25
C SER A 19 9.86 -13.09 5.65
N ARG A 20 10.67 -12.55 4.74
CA ARG A 20 10.36 -11.35 3.98
C ARG A 20 9.72 -11.73 2.65
N VAL A 21 8.69 -10.97 2.29
CA VAL A 21 7.91 -11.18 1.06
C VAL A 21 8.28 -10.08 0.07
N TYR A 22 8.62 -10.47 -1.16
CA TYR A 22 9.00 -9.55 -2.24
C TYR A 22 8.11 -9.78 -3.46
N PHE A 23 7.92 -8.74 -4.27
CA PHE A 23 7.36 -8.92 -5.61
C PHE A 23 8.38 -9.58 -6.52
N THR A 24 7.94 -10.61 -7.21
CA THR A 24 8.62 -11.13 -8.40
C THR A 24 8.44 -10.15 -9.56
N ASP A 25 9.17 -10.31 -10.66
CA ASP A 25 9.00 -9.46 -11.85
C ASP A 25 7.57 -9.54 -12.42
N LYS A 26 7.00 -10.75 -12.49
CA LYS A 26 5.59 -10.96 -12.83
C LYS A 26 4.64 -10.24 -11.85
N GLY A 27 5.00 -10.21 -10.57
CA GLY A 27 4.29 -9.47 -9.53
C GLY A 27 4.32 -7.96 -9.76
N LYS A 28 5.47 -7.41 -10.13
CA LYS A 28 5.65 -5.98 -10.45
C LYS A 28 4.83 -5.61 -11.68
N GLU A 29 4.92 -6.37 -12.76
CA GLU A 29 4.11 -6.13 -13.98
C GLU A 29 2.60 -6.18 -13.70
N ALA A 30 2.16 -7.14 -12.87
CA ALA A 30 0.76 -7.23 -12.47
C ALA A 30 0.34 -6.03 -11.61
N TYR A 31 1.20 -5.60 -10.69
CA TYR A 31 0.98 -4.41 -9.88
C TYR A 31 0.86 -3.16 -10.74
N GLU A 32 1.77 -2.95 -11.69
CA GLU A 32 1.76 -1.79 -12.59
C GLU A 32 0.45 -1.70 -13.38
N LYS A 33 -0.03 -2.81 -13.95
CA LYS A 33 -1.32 -2.84 -14.67
C LYS A 33 -2.49 -2.44 -13.78
N VAL A 34 -2.53 -2.96 -12.55
CA VAL A 34 -3.59 -2.62 -11.59
C VAL A 34 -3.45 -1.16 -11.14
N HIS A 35 -2.22 -0.69 -10.94
CA HIS A 35 -1.94 0.67 -10.51
C HIS A 35 -2.37 1.70 -11.56
N GLU A 36 -2.12 1.45 -12.85
CA GLU A 36 -2.59 2.31 -13.92
C GLU A 36 -4.12 2.33 -14.01
N LEU A 37 -4.78 1.17 -13.88
CA LEU A 37 -6.24 1.13 -13.80
C LEU A 37 -6.78 1.91 -12.60
N MET A 38 -6.11 1.82 -11.45
CA MET A 38 -6.50 2.56 -10.25
C MET A 38 -6.40 4.08 -10.46
N LYS A 39 -5.37 4.57 -11.17
CA LYS A 39 -5.27 6.00 -11.52
C LYS A 39 -6.43 6.48 -12.38
N VAL A 40 -6.89 5.66 -13.33
CA VAL A 40 -8.07 5.98 -14.15
C VAL A 40 -9.30 6.10 -13.27
N ILE A 41 -9.53 5.11 -12.41
CA ILE A 41 -10.66 5.10 -11.46
C ILE A 41 -10.59 6.31 -10.52
N GLU A 42 -9.42 6.62 -9.97
CA GLU A 42 -9.24 7.82 -9.13
C GLU A 42 -9.55 9.11 -9.89
N GLY A 43 -9.13 9.21 -11.15
CA GLY A 43 -9.45 10.32 -12.04
C GLY A 43 -10.95 10.51 -12.20
N GLU A 44 -11.69 9.44 -12.52
CA GLU A 44 -13.14 9.45 -12.69
C GLU A 44 -13.87 9.74 -11.37
N CYS A 45 -13.47 9.09 -10.28
CA CYS A 45 -14.08 9.28 -8.96
C CYS A 45 -13.96 10.73 -8.44
N PHE A 46 -12.88 11.42 -8.79
CA PHE A 46 -12.57 12.76 -8.29
C PHE A 46 -12.56 13.84 -9.37
N GLU A 47 -13.18 13.60 -10.53
CA GLU A 47 -13.20 14.52 -11.68
C GLU A 47 -13.76 15.90 -11.31
N ASN A 48 -14.85 15.91 -10.53
CA ASN A 48 -15.58 17.13 -10.15
C ASN A 48 -15.22 17.66 -8.76
N PHE A 49 -14.15 17.15 -8.16
CA PHE A 49 -13.69 17.59 -6.85
C PHE A 49 -12.61 18.65 -6.99
N THR A 50 -12.72 19.73 -6.22
CA THR A 50 -11.62 20.68 -6.03
C THR A 50 -10.47 20.02 -5.24
N ILE A 51 -9.30 20.65 -5.27
CA ILE A 51 -8.14 20.16 -4.51
C ILE A 51 -8.47 20.18 -3.01
N GLU A 52 -9.14 21.23 -2.53
CA GLU A 52 -9.56 21.40 -1.16
C GLU A 52 -10.54 20.30 -0.73
N GLU A 53 -11.49 19.93 -1.58
CA GLU A 53 -12.44 18.85 -1.32
C GLU A 53 -11.74 17.49 -1.25
N LYS A 54 -10.76 17.22 -2.13
CA LYS A 54 -9.94 15.99 -2.07
C LYS A 54 -9.15 15.91 -0.77
N ILE A 55 -8.53 17.01 -0.35
CA ILE A 55 -7.79 17.09 0.92
C ILE A 55 -8.73 16.86 2.12
N LEU A 56 -9.90 17.50 2.11
CA LEU A 56 -10.91 17.35 3.16
C LEU A 56 -11.39 15.91 3.26
N LEU A 57 -11.73 15.29 2.12
CA LEU A 57 -12.17 13.90 2.06
C LEU A 57 -11.09 12.95 2.58
N LYS A 58 -9.84 13.12 2.15
CA LYS A 58 -8.69 12.33 2.64
C LYS A 58 -8.57 12.41 4.16
N ARG A 59 -8.65 13.63 4.72
CA ARG A 59 -8.61 13.85 6.19
C ARG A 59 -9.75 13.11 6.89
N LEU A 60 -10.98 13.20 6.37
CA LEU A 60 -12.14 12.55 6.95
C LEU A 60 -12.03 11.01 6.90
N LEU A 61 -11.59 10.45 5.78
CA LEU A 61 -11.35 9.00 5.66
C LEU A 61 -10.25 8.51 6.61
N MET A 62 -9.18 9.29 6.79
CA MET A 62 -8.15 8.98 7.79
C MET A 62 -8.70 8.99 9.22
N GLN A 63 -9.60 9.92 9.53
CA GLN A 63 -10.25 9.94 10.85
C GLN A 63 -11.13 8.71 11.07
N VAL A 64 -11.90 8.29 10.05
CA VAL A 64 -12.67 7.04 10.11
C VAL A 64 -11.75 5.84 10.30
N LYS A 65 -10.66 5.75 9.54
CA LYS A 65 -9.64 4.70 9.70
C LYS A 65 -9.11 4.63 11.13
N ASN A 66 -8.65 5.75 11.68
CA ASN A 66 -8.11 5.80 13.04
C ASN A 66 -9.15 5.36 14.07
N ASN A 67 -10.39 5.82 13.94
CA ASN A 67 -11.48 5.38 14.83
C ASN A 67 -11.70 3.86 14.76
N LEU A 68 -11.57 3.23 13.59
CA LEU A 68 -11.71 1.79 13.44
C LEU A 68 -10.50 1.05 14.02
N GLU A 69 -9.28 1.53 13.79
CA GLU A 69 -8.05 0.96 14.38
C GLU A 69 -8.06 1.04 15.91
N ASP A 70 -8.52 2.16 16.48
CA ASP A 70 -8.63 2.33 17.93
C ASP A 70 -9.66 1.38 18.57
N LYS A 71 -10.68 0.97 17.81
CA LYS A 71 -11.75 0.07 18.28
C LYS A 71 -11.43 -1.40 18.03
N VAL A 72 -10.68 -1.72 16.98
CA VAL A 72 -10.14 -3.04 16.71
C VAL A 72 -8.81 -3.14 17.45
N GLY A 73 -8.87 -3.27 18.78
CA GLY A 73 -7.68 -3.45 19.61
C GLY A 73 -6.95 -4.74 19.29
N THR A 74 -6.08 -4.75 18.27
CA THR A 74 -5.17 -5.86 17.96
C THR A 74 -3.92 -5.34 17.26
N GLY A 75 -2.77 -5.60 17.87
CA GLY A 75 -1.46 -5.21 17.38
C GLY A 75 -1.18 -5.74 15.98
N ASN A 76 -0.75 -4.84 15.11
CA ASN A 76 0.24 -5.18 14.10
C ASN A 76 1.18 -4.00 13.94
N SER A 77 2.35 -4.17 14.55
CA SER A 77 3.51 -3.31 14.45
C SER A 77 3.90 -3.06 13.00
N HIS A 78 4.13 -1.79 12.69
CA HIS A 78 5.40 -1.33 12.13
C HIS A 78 5.97 -2.10 10.93
N CYS A 79 5.54 -1.73 9.72
CA CYS A 79 6.35 -1.87 8.50
C CYS A 79 5.80 -1.02 7.35
N MET A 80 5.88 0.30 7.47
CA MET A 80 6.14 1.14 6.30
C MET A 80 7.54 1.71 6.45
N GLY A 81 8.50 1.03 5.80
CA GLY A 81 9.81 1.61 5.56
C GLY A 81 9.62 2.90 4.77
N LYS A 82 10.13 4.00 5.31
CA LYS A 82 10.31 5.23 4.56
C LYS A 82 11.28 4.90 3.43
N HIS A 83 10.79 4.89 2.19
CA HIS A 83 11.67 5.17 1.06
C HIS A 83 11.82 6.69 1.02
N GLU A 84 12.85 7.18 1.72
CA GLU A 84 13.47 8.46 1.39
C GLU A 84 14.11 8.24 0.02
N ASN A 85 13.43 8.71 -1.04
CA ASN A 85 14.07 8.91 -2.33
C ASN A 85 14.85 10.22 -2.21
N GLU A 86 16.11 10.12 -1.76
CA GLU A 86 17.16 11.00 -2.29
C GLU A 86 17.49 10.48 -3.68
N ASP A 87 17.03 11.19 -4.71
CA ASP A 87 17.70 11.20 -6.01
C ASP A 87 17.31 12.49 -6.75
N SER A 88 18.34 13.34 -6.92
CA SER A 88 18.47 14.56 -7.76
C SER A 88 17.92 15.88 -7.24
#